data_AF-A0A3D3F3E8-F1
#
_entry.id   AF-A0A3D3F3E8-F1
#
_cell.length_a   1.000
_cell.length_b   1.000
_cell.length_c   1.000
_cell.angle_alpha   90.00
_cell.angle_beta   90.00
_cell.angle_gamma   90.00
#
_symmetry.space_group_name_H-M   'P 1'
#
loop_
_entity.id
_entity.type
_entity.pdbx_description
1 polymer ?
#
loop_
_entity_poly.entity_id
_entity_poly.type
_entity_poly.pdbx_seq_one_letter_code
_entity_poly.pdbx_strand_id
1 'polypeptide(L)'
;QIKGWDAFNQVMWYIPSWIWFFGKAFVLMFLSLWVRWSFPRLRIDLLLNLEWKYLLPINLVNILVMVIIVLSGLTLADIFPAVFGK
;
A
#
# COMPACT_ATOMS: atom_id res chain seq x y z
N GLN A 1 17.03 -11.79 6.65
CA GLN A 1 17.89 -11.00 5.75
C GLN A 1 17.62 -11.48 4.34
N ILE A 2 16.95 -10.67 3.51
CA ILE A 2 16.61 -11.05 2.12
C ILE A 2 17.93 -11.10 1.35
N LYS A 3 18.34 -12.30 0.92
CA LYS A 3 19.61 -12.53 0.22
C LYS A 3 19.44 -12.08 -1.24
N GLY A 4 20.26 -11.13 -1.69
CA GLY A 4 20.19 -10.57 -3.06
C GLY A 4 19.92 -9.06 -3.13
N TRP A 5 19.57 -8.41 -2.02
CA TRP A 5 19.37 -6.96 -1.91
C TRP A 5 20.29 -6.33 -0.84
N ASP A 6 21.56 -6.71 -0.83
CA ASP A 6 22.54 -6.24 0.17
C ASP A 6 22.74 -4.71 0.14
N ALA A 7 22.61 -4.08 -1.03
CA ALA A 7 22.63 -2.62 -1.16
C ALA A 7 21.46 -1.94 -0.44
N PHE A 8 20.25 -2.51 -0.51
CA PHE A 8 19.08 -1.98 0.20
C PHE A 8 19.14 -2.26 1.70
N ASN A 9 19.68 -3.42 2.11
CA ASN A 9 19.96 -3.69 3.52
C ASN A 9 20.98 -2.71 4.10
N GLN A 10 22.06 -2.37 3.38
CA GLN A 10 23.05 -1.38 3.85
C GLN A 10 22.47 0.03 4.00
N VAL A 11 21.64 0.46 3.04
CA VAL A 11 20.92 1.75 3.15
C VAL A 11 19.95 1.74 4.33
N MET A 12 19.27 0.63 4.57
CA MET A 12 18.32 0.48 5.68
C MET A 12 18.99 0.39 7.06
N TRP A 13 20.26 -0.01 7.13
CA TRP A 13 21.07 0.06 8.36
C TRP A 13 21.59 1.48 8.66
N TYR A 14 21.85 2.27 7.62
CA TYR A 14 22.35 3.65 7.77
C TYR A 14 21.26 4.65 8.17
N ILE A 15 20.01 4.37 7.80
CA ILE A 15 18.85 5.21 8.08
C ILE A 15 18.29 4.83 9.46
N PRO A 16 18.39 5.69 10.51
CA PRO A 16 17.78 5.40 11.80
C PRO A 16 16.26 5.17 11.63
N SER A 17 15.70 4.15 12.28
CA SER A 17 14.27 3.81 12.17
C SER A 17 13.34 5.00 12.35
N TRP A 18 13.74 5.97 13.19
CA TRP A 18 12.99 7.21 13.37
C TRP A 18 12.93 8.07 12.11
N ILE A 19 14.04 8.29 11.40
CA ILE A 19 14.05 9.15 10.21
C ILE A 19 13.26 8.53 9.06
N TRP A 20 13.26 7.19 8.94
CA TRP A 20 12.44 6.50 7.95
C TRP A 20 10.94 6.59 8.27
N PHE A 21 10.58 6.43 9.55
CA PHE A 21 9.21 6.57 10.02
C PHE A 21 8.70 8.00 9.83
N PHE A 22 9.46 9.00 10.27
CA PHE A 22 9.13 10.41 10.09
C PHE A 22 9.14 10.83 8.62
N GLY A 23 10.03 10.28 7.80
CA GLY A 23 10.04 10.51 6.35
C GLY A 23 8.73 10.08 5.70
N LYS A 24 8.27 8.85 5.99
CA LYS A 24 6.95 8.38 5.50
C LYS A 24 5.80 9.22 6.05
N ALA A 25 5.84 9.56 7.33
CA ALA A 25 4.80 10.38 7.96
C ALA A 25 4.73 11.79 7.35
N PHE A 26 5.88 12.41 7.09
CA PHE A 26 5.98 13.73 6.47
C PHE A 26 5.46 13.71 5.02
N VAL A 27 5.77 12.66 4.25
CA VAL A 27 5.23 12.47 2.90
C VAL A 27 3.70 12.35 2.92
N LEU A 28 3.13 11.59 3.86
CA LEU A 28 1.68 11.47 4.00
C LEU A 28 1.01 12.79 4.44
N MET A 29 1.63 13.52 5.36
CA MET A 29 1.15 14.83 5.79
C MET A 29 1.21 15.86 4.65
N PHE A 30 2.32 15.88 3.90
CA PHE A 30 2.47 16.73 2.72
C PHE A 30 1.43 16.39 1.65
N LEU A 31 1.19 15.09 1.39
CA LEU A 31 0.16 14.64 0.46
C LEU A 31 -1.23 15.11 0.90
N SER A 32 -1.56 15.02 2.20
CA SER A 32 -2.83 15.50 2.75
C SER A 32 -3.04 17.01 2.57
N LEU A 33 -1.99 17.80 2.78
CA LEU A 33 -2.01 19.25 2.53
C LEU A 33 -2.14 19.56 1.03
N TRP A 34 -1.42 18.83 0.18
CA TRP A 34 -1.45 18.99 -1.27
C TRP A 34 -2.81 18.63 -1.88
N VAL A 35 -3.48 17.60 -1.36
CA VAL A 35 -4.86 17.23 -1.70
C VAL A 35 -5.81 18.40 -1.42
N ARG A 36 -5.70 19.05 -0.25
CA ARG A 36 -6.53 20.23 0.06
C ARG A 36 -6.28 21.39 -0.90
N TRP A 37 -5.06 21.60 -1.36
CA TRP A 37 -4.72 22.65 -2.34
C TRP A 37 -5.15 22.31 -3.77
N SER A 38 -5.25 21.02 -4.13
CA SER A 38 -5.54 20.57 -5.50
C SER A 38 -7.03 20.34 -5.78
N PHE A 39 -7.88 20.20 -4.76
CA PHE A 39 -9.32 19.99 -4.95
C PHE A 39 -10.15 21.28 -4.74
N PRO A 40 -10.49 22.02 -5.82
CA PRO A 40 -11.40 23.15 -5.74
C PRO A 40 -12.83 22.64 -5.50
N ARG A 41 -13.32 22.74 -4.26
CA ARG A 41 -14.68 22.40 -3.78
C ARG A 41 -15.41 21.28 -4.56
N LEU A 42 -15.19 20.02 -4.16
CA LEU A 42 -16.02 18.90 -4.60
C LEU A 42 -17.32 18.83 -3.80
N ARG A 43 -18.45 18.64 -4.50
CA ARG A 43 -19.74 18.36 -3.83
C ARG A 43 -19.68 17.00 -3.13
N ILE A 44 -20.22 16.95 -1.90
CA ILE A 44 -20.32 15.71 -1.10
C ILE A 44 -21.03 14.59 -1.88
N ASP A 45 -22.00 14.93 -2.73
CA ASP A 45 -22.70 13.95 -3.54
C ASP A 45 -21.78 13.22 -4.53
N LEU A 46 -20.79 13.91 -5.09
CA LEU A 46 -19.84 13.29 -6.02
C LEU A 46 -18.88 12.37 -5.26
N LEU A 47 -18.46 12.79 -4.07
CA LEU A 47 -17.63 11.97 -3.18
C LEU A 47 -18.37 10.70 -2.73
N LEU A 48 -19.63 10.83 -2.34
CA LEU A 48 -20.48 9.71 -1.94
C LEU A 48 -20.70 8.74 -3.11
N ASN A 49 -20.93 9.27 -4.31
CA ASN A 49 -21.03 8.43 -5.51
C ASN A 49 -19.72 7.71 -5.83
N LEU A 50 -18.54 8.31 -5.59
CA LEU A 50 -17.26 7.63 -5.77
C LEU A 50 -17.07 6.49 -4.77
N GLU A 51 -17.38 6.73 -3.50
CA GLU A 51 -17.24 5.73 -2.45
C GLU A 51 -18.19 4.54 -2.65
N TRP A 52 -19.48 4.82 -2.86
CA TRP A 52 -20.49 3.77 -2.94
C TRP A 52 -20.47 3.02 -4.27
N LYS A 53 -20.12 3.69 -5.37
CA LYS A 53 -20.14 3.06 -6.70
C LYS A 53 -18.82 2.41 -7.10
N TYR A 54 -17.69 2.90 -6.59
CA TYR A 54 -16.36 2.40 -6.97
C TYR A 54 -15.57 1.81 -5.80
N LEU A 55 -15.53 2.46 -4.62
CA LEU A 55 -14.71 1.98 -3.50
C LEU A 55 -15.30 0.73 -2.80
N LEU A 56 -16.63 0.65 -2.70
CA LEU A 56 -17.29 -0.51 -2.11
C LEU A 56 -17.12 -1.80 -2.94
N PRO A 57 -17.41 -1.82 -4.26
CA PRO A 57 -17.24 -3.03 -5.06
C PRO A 57 -15.78 -3.44 -5.20
N ILE A 58 -14.83 -2.49 -5.32
CA ILE A 58 -13.40 -2.86 -5.44
C ILE A 58 -12.84 -3.49 -4.16
N ASN A 59 -13.27 -3.00 -2.99
CA ASN A 59 -12.89 -3.59 -1.71
C ASN A 59 -13.48 -5.00 -1.57
N LEU A 60 -14.74 -5.21 -1.98
CA LEU A 60 -15.37 -6.52 -1.94
C LEU A 60 -14.67 -7.52 -2.87
N VAL A 61 -14.29 -7.10 -4.07
CA VAL A 61 -13.50 -7.93 -5.01
C VAL A 61 -12.14 -8.27 -4.41
N ASN A 62 -11.45 -7.30 -3.78
CA ASN A 62 -10.15 -7.55 -3.15
C ASN A 62 -10.24 -8.61 -2.04
N ILE A 63 -11.26 -8.52 -1.18
CA ILE A 63 -11.49 -9.52 -0.13
C ILE A 63 -11.80 -10.88 -0.73
N LEU A 64 -12.65 -10.94 -1.76
CA LEU A 64 -13.01 -12.19 -2.43
C LEU A 64 -11.79 -12.85 -3.08
N VAL A 65 -10.93 -12.06 -3.75
CA VAL A 65 -9.66 -12.52 -4.31
C VAL A 65 -8.74 -13.05 -3.21
N MET A 66 -8.58 -12.34 -2.10
CA MET A 66 -7.76 -12.80 -0.97
C MET A 66 -8.29 -14.11 -0.37
N VAL A 67 -9.61 -14.26 -0.25
CA VAL A 67 -10.23 -15.51 0.24
C VAL A 67 -9.95 -16.67 -0.71
N ILE A 68 -10.08 -16.48 -2.02
CA ILE A 68 -9.75 -17.53 -3.01
C ILE A 68 -8.27 -17.92 -2.90
N ILE A 69 -7.36 -16.95 -2.78
CA ILE A 69 -5.92 -17.22 -2.66
C ILE A 69 -5.63 -18.06 -1.41
N VAL A 70 -6.17 -17.68 -0.25
CA VAL A 70 -5.94 -18.43 0.99
C VAL A 70 -6.56 -19.83 0.93
N LEU A 71 -7.76 -19.98 0.37
CA LEU A 71 -8.42 -21.28 0.23
C LEU A 71 -7.74 -22.21 -0.78
N SER A 72 -7.14 -21.64 -1.84
CA SER A 72 -6.38 -22.41 -2.83
C SER A 72 -5.08 -23.01 -2.29
N GLY A 73 -4.71 -22.71 -1.04
CA GLY A 73 -3.49 -23.23 -0.40
C GLY A 73 -2.20 -22.71 -1.03
N LEU A 74 -2.30 -21.86 -2.06
CA LEU A 74 -1.20 -21.10 -2.63
C LEU A 74 -0.79 -20.06 -1.60
N THR A 75 0.14 -20.44 -0.74
CA THR A 75 0.82 -19.46 0.11
C THR A 75 1.46 -18.43 -0.82
N LEU A 76 1.56 -17.17 -0.38
CA LEU A 76 2.24 -16.13 -1.17
C LEU A 76 3.68 -16.53 -1.60
N ALA A 77 4.25 -17.57 -0.98
CA ALA A 77 5.51 -18.20 -1.36
C ALA A 77 5.44 -18.99 -2.69
N ASP A 78 4.30 -19.58 -3.05
CA ASP A 78 4.12 -20.37 -4.28
C ASP A 78 3.78 -19.48 -5.49
N ILE A 79 3.09 -18.35 -5.27
CA ILE A 79 2.70 -17.39 -6.32
C ILE A 79 3.85 -16.45 -6.69
N PHE A 80 4.69 -16.09 -5.72
CA PHE A 80 5.88 -15.26 -5.91
C PHE A 80 7.17 -16.00 -5.48
N PRO A 81 7.54 -17.09 -6.17
CA PRO A 81 8.78 -17.83 -5.86
C PRO A 81 10.04 -16.96 -6.07
N ALA A 82 9.96 -15.95 -6.93
CA ALA A 82 11.05 -15.01 -7.21
C ALA A 82 11.25 -13.92 -6.14
N VAL A 83 10.28 -13.69 -5.23
CA VAL A 83 10.36 -12.62 -4.20
C VAL A 83 10.60 -13.18 -2.80
N PHE A 84 10.13 -14.40 -2.53
CA PHE A 84 10.31 -15.09 -1.24
C PHE A 84 11.10 -16.40 -1.36
N GLY A 85 11.88 -16.55 -2.43
CA GLY A 85 12.80 -17.67 -2.59
C GLY A 85 13.80 -17.75 -1.43
N LYS A 86 13.85 -18.93 -0.81
CA LYS A 86 15.07 -19.41 -0.16
C LYS A 86 16.06 -19.84 -1.24
#